data_AF-A0AAU4AC73-F1
#
_entry.id   AF-A0AAU4AC73-F1
#
_cell.length_a   1.000
_cell.length_b   1.000
_cell.length_c   1.000
_cell.angle_alpha   90.00
_cell.angle_beta   90.00
_cell.angle_gamma   90.00
#
_symmetry.space_group_name_H-M   'P 1'
#
loop_
_entity.id
_entity.type
_entity.pdbx_description
1 polymer ?
#
loop_
_entity_poly.entity_id
_entity_poly.type
_entity_poly.pdbx_seq_one_letter_code
_entity_poly.pdbx_strand_id
1 'polypeptide(L)'
;MSLCSRCEWEGSARPDREPVLVGEILAGPSGPLAQAAGGGGAAPPVRAGQAPGGTICRICGGAAEWHRTVRGRWLMIEPGSWPSGSVPAGKRWHITDNGTAVSLSATSVSGNCRICHFDVCYRAPAPMGSPLMLELWRKNAQRGA
;
A
#
# COMPACT_ATOMS: atom_id res chain seq x y z
N MET A 1 -10.51 -28.16 12.67
CA MET A 1 -9.48 -28.04 13.73
C MET A 1 -9.66 -26.67 14.36
N SER A 2 -10.02 -26.61 15.65
CA SER A 2 -10.11 -25.33 16.37
C SER A 2 -8.72 -24.85 16.77
N LEU A 3 -8.50 -23.53 16.71
CA LEU A 3 -7.29 -22.90 17.23
C LEU A 3 -7.35 -22.85 18.76
N CYS A 4 -6.19 -22.75 19.42
CA CYS A 4 -6.14 -22.61 20.87
C CYS A 4 -6.50 -21.18 21.31
N SER A 5 -6.99 -21.04 22.54
CA SER A 5 -7.53 -19.79 23.10
C SER A 5 -6.53 -18.61 23.09
N ARG A 6 -5.23 -18.89 22.98
CA ARG A 6 -4.19 -17.85 22.88
C ARG A 6 -4.08 -17.26 21.47
N CYS A 7 -4.33 -18.07 20.43
CA CYS A 7 -4.34 -17.61 19.04
C CYS A 7 -5.62 -16.82 18.70
N GLU A 8 -6.74 -17.14 19.34
CA GLU A 8 -7.99 -16.38 19.17
C GLU A 8 -7.90 -14.98 19.81
N TRP A 9 -7.24 -14.85 20.96
CA TRP A 9 -7.14 -13.57 21.67
C TRP A 9 -6.22 -12.55 20.98
N GLU A 10 -5.08 -12.98 20.44
CA GLU A 10 -4.14 -12.07 19.76
C GLU A 10 -4.67 -11.55 18.42
N GLY A 11 -5.55 -12.30 17.75
CA GLY A 11 -6.20 -11.87 16.50
C GLY A 11 -7.18 -10.71 16.68
N SER A 12 -7.79 -10.58 17.87
CA SER A 12 -8.78 -9.55 18.18
C SER A 12 -8.20 -8.26 18.76
N ALA A 13 -6.92 -8.25 19.16
CA ALA A 13 -6.34 -7.17 19.98
C ALA A 13 -5.76 -5.96 19.20
N ARG A 14 -5.88 -5.90 17.86
CA ARG A 14 -5.40 -4.76 17.04
C ARG A 14 -6.46 -4.29 16.03
N PRO A 15 -7.29 -3.30 16.38
CA PRO A 15 -8.38 -2.81 15.52
C PRO A 15 -7.92 -2.06 14.25
N ASP A 16 -6.61 -1.84 14.03
CA ASP A 16 -6.10 -1.07 12.88
C ASP A 16 -5.36 -1.91 11.81
N ARG A 17 -5.01 -3.16 12.10
CA ARG A 17 -4.43 -4.08 11.10
C ARG A 17 -4.90 -5.50 11.35
N GLU A 18 -5.99 -5.81 10.67
CA GLU A 18 -6.73 -7.07 10.74
C GLU A 18 -5.91 -8.23 10.15
N PRO A 19 -5.70 -9.32 10.91
CA PRO A 19 -5.06 -10.55 10.43
C PRO A 19 -6.00 -11.33 9.50
N VAL A 20 -5.44 -12.02 8.49
CA VAL A 20 -6.20 -12.79 7.49
C VAL A 20 -6.36 -14.26 7.94
N LEU A 21 -7.59 -14.78 7.93
CA LEU A 21 -7.91 -16.20 8.07
C LEU A 21 -7.98 -16.87 6.68
N VAL A 22 -7.37 -18.05 6.54
CA VAL A 22 -7.15 -18.76 5.26
C VAL A 22 -8.45 -19.24 4.58
N GLY A 23 -9.61 -19.14 5.25
CA GLY A 23 -10.89 -19.67 4.78
C GLY A 23 -11.68 -18.81 3.77
N GLU A 24 -11.39 -17.51 3.62
CA GLU A 24 -12.20 -16.59 2.80
C GLU A 24 -11.81 -16.52 1.32
N ILE A 25 -10.84 -17.32 0.87
CA ILE A 25 -10.29 -17.29 -0.50
C ILE A 25 -11.22 -17.98 -1.53
N LEU A 26 -12.30 -18.65 -1.10
CA LEU A 26 -13.05 -19.58 -1.96
C LEU A 26 -14.45 -19.13 -2.40
N ALA A 27 -14.88 -17.90 -2.16
CA ALA A 27 -16.22 -17.45 -2.58
C ALA A 27 -16.22 -16.12 -3.34
N GLY A 28 -16.28 -16.22 -4.66
CA GLY A 28 -16.96 -15.24 -5.52
C GLY A 28 -17.42 -15.95 -6.80
N PRO A 29 -18.13 -15.29 -7.74
CA PRO A 29 -18.92 -14.05 -7.66
C PRO A 29 -20.32 -14.16 -8.36
N SER A 30 -21.20 -13.15 -8.32
CA SER A 30 -22.30 -12.87 -9.32
C SER A 30 -23.04 -11.54 -8.99
N GLY A 31 -22.95 -10.48 -9.80
CA GLY A 31 -24.06 -10.03 -10.68
C GLY A 31 -24.40 -8.52 -10.53
N PRO A 32 -25.07 -7.84 -11.50
CA PRO A 32 -24.85 -6.41 -11.79
C PRO A 32 -26.08 -5.44 -11.70
N LEU A 33 -25.77 -4.13 -11.84
CA LEU A 33 -26.57 -2.95 -12.30
C LEU A 33 -27.57 -2.23 -11.35
N ALA A 34 -27.35 -0.90 -11.18
CA ALA A 34 -28.35 0.15 -11.43
C ALA A 34 -27.70 1.57 -11.52
N GLN A 35 -27.99 2.28 -12.62
CA GLN A 35 -27.86 3.75 -12.81
C GLN A 35 -29.12 4.43 -12.19
N ALA A 36 -29.26 5.72 -11.87
CA ALA A 36 -28.80 6.98 -12.48
C ALA A 36 -28.92 8.15 -11.45
N ALA A 37 -27.99 9.12 -11.44
CA ALA A 37 -28.12 10.51 -11.93
C ALA A 37 -28.69 11.58 -10.95
N GLY A 38 -27.87 12.59 -10.67
CA GLY A 38 -28.25 13.84 -10.00
C GLY A 38 -27.02 14.73 -9.78
N GLY A 39 -26.93 15.86 -10.49
CA GLY A 39 -25.72 16.66 -10.68
C GLY A 39 -25.26 17.47 -9.46
N GLY A 40 -23.95 17.38 -9.23
CA GLY A 40 -23.10 18.26 -8.43
C GLY A 40 -21.70 17.72 -8.66
N GLY A 41 -20.77 18.53 -9.17
CA GLY A 41 -19.49 18.12 -9.77
C GLY A 41 -18.70 17.11 -8.93
N ALA A 42 -19.02 15.82 -9.11
CA ALA A 42 -18.34 14.71 -8.49
C ALA A 42 -17.20 14.32 -9.43
N ALA A 43 -15.99 14.23 -8.87
CA ALA A 43 -14.88 13.57 -9.53
C ALA A 43 -15.38 12.26 -10.16
N PRO A 44 -14.97 11.92 -11.40
CA PRO A 44 -15.46 10.72 -12.07
C PRO A 44 -15.29 9.53 -11.12
N PRO A 45 -16.32 8.67 -10.97
CA PRO A 45 -16.19 7.50 -10.12
C PRO A 45 -15.00 6.71 -10.67
N VAL A 46 -13.95 6.60 -9.86
CA VAL A 46 -12.82 5.72 -10.18
C VAL A 46 -13.46 4.35 -10.30
N ARG A 47 -13.59 3.85 -11.54
CA ARG A 47 -14.18 2.53 -11.80
C ARG A 47 -13.51 1.55 -10.86
N ALA A 48 -14.30 0.76 -10.14
CA ALA A 48 -13.77 -0.25 -9.24
C ALA A 48 -12.77 -1.14 -10.02
N GLY A 49 -11.47 -0.96 -9.76
CA GLY A 49 -10.40 -1.67 -10.45
C GLY A 49 -9.49 -0.83 -11.37
N GLN A 50 -9.78 0.44 -11.61
CA GLN A 50 -8.87 1.31 -12.37
C GLN A 50 -7.93 2.08 -11.43
N ALA A 51 -6.64 2.13 -11.75
CA ALA A 51 -5.67 2.89 -10.96
C ALA A 51 -6.09 4.37 -10.91
N PRO A 52 -5.84 5.08 -9.78
CA PRO A 52 -5.90 6.53 -9.77
C PRO A 52 -4.96 7.01 -10.89
N GLY A 53 -5.46 7.73 -11.88
CA GLY A 53 -4.68 7.99 -13.10
C GLY A 53 -3.31 8.64 -12.86
N GLY A 54 -2.38 8.42 -13.79
CA GLY A 54 -1.05 9.03 -13.83
C GLY A 54 0.04 8.28 -13.05
N THR A 55 1.29 8.54 -13.41
CA THR A 55 2.49 8.02 -12.73
C THR A 55 3.19 9.10 -11.89
N ILE A 56 2.42 10.11 -11.47
CA ILE A 56 2.90 11.25 -10.69
C ILE A 56 2.08 11.42 -9.43
N CYS A 57 2.76 11.74 -8.33
CA CYS A 57 2.13 12.09 -7.07
C CYS A 57 1.45 13.45 -7.19
N ARG A 58 0.14 13.50 -6.95
CA ARG A 58 -0.65 14.74 -7.02
C ARG A 58 -0.27 15.76 -5.95
N ILE A 59 0.46 15.36 -4.92
CA ILE A 59 0.86 16.23 -3.81
C ILE A 59 2.19 16.93 -4.12
N CYS A 60 3.19 16.18 -4.59
CA CYS A 60 4.55 16.69 -4.75
C CYS A 60 5.03 16.74 -6.21
N GLY A 61 4.25 16.23 -7.17
CA GLY A 61 4.62 16.12 -8.57
C GLY A 61 5.63 15.01 -8.90
N GLY A 62 6.18 14.33 -7.89
CA GLY A 62 7.20 13.29 -8.07
C GLY A 62 6.68 12.03 -8.78
N ALA A 63 7.52 11.38 -9.57
CA ALA A 63 7.17 10.16 -10.28
C ALA A 63 7.04 8.97 -9.32
N ALA A 64 5.96 8.20 -9.45
CA ALA A 64 5.70 6.97 -8.69
C ALA A 64 4.57 6.16 -9.35
N GLU A 65 4.52 4.86 -9.08
CA GLU A 65 3.61 3.92 -9.77
C GLU A 65 2.49 3.43 -8.85
N TRP A 66 1.26 3.33 -9.37
CA TRP A 66 0.13 2.80 -8.61
C TRP A 66 0.10 1.27 -8.67
N HIS A 67 0.07 0.64 -7.51
CA HIS A 67 -0.15 -0.79 -7.36
C HIS A 67 -1.37 -1.06 -6.49
N ARG A 68 -2.08 -2.15 -6.82
CA ARG A 68 -3.23 -2.59 -6.06
C ARG A 68 -2.77 -3.55 -4.97
N THR A 69 -3.27 -3.37 -3.76
CA THR A 69 -3.07 -4.33 -2.66
C THR A 69 -3.99 -5.55 -2.83
N VAL A 70 -3.68 -6.62 -2.11
CA VAL A 70 -4.55 -7.81 -2.00
C VAL A 70 -5.97 -7.48 -1.53
N ARG A 71 -6.15 -6.43 -0.70
CA ARG A 71 -7.47 -5.94 -0.24
C ARG A 71 -8.11 -4.93 -1.20
N GLY A 72 -7.57 -4.79 -2.41
CA GLY A 72 -8.11 -3.92 -3.45
C GLY A 72 -7.81 -2.42 -3.30
N ARG A 73 -7.15 -1.98 -2.21
CA ARG A 73 -6.69 -0.58 -2.02
C ARG A 73 -5.55 -0.25 -2.97
N TRP A 74 -5.49 0.98 -3.44
CA TRP A 74 -4.35 1.49 -4.21
C TRP A 74 -3.29 2.10 -3.31
N LEU A 75 -2.02 1.84 -3.61
CA LEU A 75 -0.88 2.58 -3.07
C LEU A 75 0.02 3.02 -4.20
N MET A 76 0.70 4.14 -3.97
CA MET A 76 1.70 4.66 -4.88
C MET A 76 3.08 4.19 -4.38
N ILE A 77 3.87 3.56 -5.23
CA ILE A 77 5.16 2.97 -4.91
C ILE A 77 6.27 3.87 -5.41
N GLU A 78 7.22 4.15 -4.50
CA GLU A 78 8.43 4.89 -4.81
C GLU A 78 9.29 4.13 -5.84
N PRO A 79 9.82 4.82 -6.86
CA PRO A 79 10.77 4.22 -7.79
C PRO A 79 12.03 3.75 -7.06
N GLY A 80 12.40 2.49 -7.29
CA GLY A 80 13.58 1.88 -6.67
C GLY A 80 13.24 0.59 -5.93
N SER A 81 14.28 0.00 -5.37
CA SER A 81 14.24 -1.28 -4.69
C SER A 81 15.34 -1.28 -3.62
N TRP A 82 15.01 -1.70 -2.41
CA TRP A 82 15.89 -1.59 -1.24
C TRP A 82 15.99 -2.90 -0.48
N PRO A 83 17.15 -3.23 0.11
CA PRO A 83 17.27 -4.42 0.96
C PRO A 83 16.25 -4.38 2.11
N SER A 84 15.58 -5.51 2.36
CA SER A 84 14.55 -5.60 3.41
C SER A 84 15.06 -5.15 4.78
N GLY A 85 16.33 -5.45 5.10
CA GLY A 85 16.96 -5.05 6.37
C GLY A 85 17.08 -3.54 6.57
N SER A 86 17.13 -2.75 5.50
CA SER A 86 17.28 -1.29 5.55
C SER A 86 15.94 -0.55 5.64
N VAL A 87 14.85 -1.21 5.27
CA VAL A 87 13.49 -0.64 5.29
C VAL A 87 12.81 -1.01 6.61
N PRO A 88 12.20 -0.05 7.35
CA PRO A 88 11.49 -0.35 8.60
C PRO A 88 10.38 -1.38 8.41
N ALA A 89 10.19 -2.25 9.42
CA ALA A 89 9.05 -3.17 9.44
C ALA A 89 7.74 -2.37 9.32
N GLY A 90 6.82 -2.86 8.49
CA GLY A 90 5.55 -2.16 8.18
C GLY A 90 5.62 -1.12 7.06
N LYS A 91 6.82 -0.76 6.56
CA LYS A 91 7.04 0.08 5.37
C LYS A 91 7.51 -0.72 4.15
N ARG A 92 7.64 -2.04 4.32
CA ARG A 92 8.11 -3.00 3.31
C ARG A 92 6.96 -3.46 2.44
N TRP A 93 7.11 -3.29 1.13
CA TRP A 93 6.18 -3.77 0.13
C TRP A 93 6.90 -4.68 -0.87
N HIS A 94 6.22 -5.72 -1.35
CA HIS A 94 6.66 -6.51 -2.49
C HIS A 94 5.63 -6.37 -3.60
N ILE A 95 6.09 -6.25 -4.84
CA ILE A 95 5.22 -6.25 -6.03
C ILE A 95 5.38 -7.61 -6.68
N THR A 96 4.31 -8.40 -6.67
CA THR A 96 4.25 -9.70 -7.32
C THR A 96 4.24 -9.56 -8.84
N ASP A 97 4.46 -10.65 -9.56
CA ASP A 97 4.51 -10.65 -11.03
C ASP A 97 3.21 -10.16 -11.70
N ASN A 98 2.08 -10.27 -11.00
CA ASN A 98 0.79 -9.74 -11.44
C ASN A 98 0.56 -8.25 -11.06
N GLY A 99 1.57 -7.56 -10.55
CA GLY A 99 1.53 -6.15 -10.18
C GLY A 99 0.88 -5.85 -8.82
N THR A 100 0.54 -6.87 -8.02
CA THR A 100 -0.10 -6.69 -6.71
C THR A 100 0.92 -6.34 -5.63
N ALA A 101 0.61 -5.32 -4.83
CA ALA A 101 1.42 -4.94 -3.68
C ALA A 101 1.03 -5.75 -2.43
N VAL A 102 2.02 -6.41 -1.85
CA VAL A 102 1.89 -7.18 -0.61
C VAL A 102 2.75 -6.54 0.46
N SER A 103 2.18 -6.26 1.63
CA SER A 103 2.96 -5.78 2.77
C SER A 103 3.73 -6.95 3.37
N LEU A 104 5.04 -6.79 3.50
CA LEU A 104 5.88 -7.81 4.12
C LEU A 104 5.89 -7.63 5.64
N SER A 105 5.63 -8.71 6.35
CA SER A 105 5.75 -8.77 7.81
C SER A 105 7.22 -8.60 8.23
N ALA A 106 7.45 -8.32 9.52
CA ALA A 106 8.79 -8.24 10.10
C ALA A 106 9.60 -9.53 9.91
N THR A 107 8.93 -10.67 9.78
CA THR A 107 9.52 -12.01 9.61
C THR A 107 9.95 -12.34 8.18
N SER A 108 9.49 -11.57 7.17
CA SER A 108 9.98 -11.71 5.80
C SER A 108 11.22 -10.84 5.61
N VAL A 109 12.40 -11.44 5.83
CA VAL A 109 13.69 -10.73 5.82
C VAL A 109 14.46 -10.92 4.51
N SER A 110 14.08 -11.88 3.67
CA SER A 110 14.83 -12.19 2.43
C SER A 110 14.41 -11.30 1.26
N GLY A 111 15.40 -10.71 0.60
CA GLY A 111 15.24 -10.04 -0.70
C GLY A 111 15.09 -8.51 -0.61
N ASN A 112 14.66 -7.94 -1.72
CA ASN A 112 14.44 -6.50 -1.84
C ASN A 112 12.96 -6.13 -1.70
N CYS A 113 12.73 -4.97 -1.11
CA CYS A 113 11.44 -4.35 -0.88
C CYS A 113 11.27 -3.10 -1.73
N ARG A 114 10.02 -2.69 -1.88
CA ARG A 114 9.57 -1.37 -2.30
C ARG A 114 9.08 -0.59 -1.08
N ILE A 115 8.96 0.72 -1.26
CA ILE A 115 8.48 1.67 -0.26
C ILE A 115 7.27 2.39 -0.84
N CYS A 116 6.27 2.69 -0.02
CA CYS A 116 5.15 3.52 -0.44
C CYS A 116 5.64 4.97 -0.59
N HIS A 117 5.39 5.60 -1.73
CA HIS A 117 5.79 6.97 -2.02
C HIS A 117 5.33 7.96 -0.94
N PHE A 118 4.12 7.77 -0.38
CA PHE A 118 3.59 8.65 0.66
C PHE A 118 4.42 8.66 1.95
N ASP A 119 5.21 7.62 2.21
CA ASP A 119 6.09 7.56 3.37
C ASP A 119 7.39 8.37 3.20
N VAL A 120 7.71 8.76 1.96
CA VAL A 120 8.93 9.52 1.57
C VAL A 120 8.60 10.74 0.71
N CYS A 121 7.33 11.14 0.68
CA CYS A 121 6.88 12.30 -0.06
C CYS A 121 7.38 13.57 0.66
N TYR A 122 8.13 14.43 -0.03
CA TYR A 122 8.74 15.60 0.62
C TYR A 122 7.74 16.66 1.12
N ARG A 123 6.49 16.60 0.62
CA ARG A 123 5.37 17.44 1.05
C ARG A 123 4.66 16.88 2.30
N ALA A 124 5.00 15.68 2.75
CA ALA A 124 4.57 15.10 4.02
C ALA A 124 5.62 15.34 5.11
N PRO A 125 5.26 15.20 6.41
CA PRO A 125 6.21 15.30 7.51
C PRO A 125 7.43 14.39 7.29
N ALA A 126 8.62 14.90 7.63
CA ALA A 126 9.85 14.14 7.48
C ALA A 126 9.81 12.86 8.34
N PRO A 127 10.17 11.69 7.79
CA PRO A 127 10.15 10.44 8.53
C PRO A 127 11.21 10.44 9.63
N MET A 128 10.82 9.98 10.83
CA MET A 128 11.71 9.80 11.98
C MET A 128 12.10 8.34 12.15
N GLY A 129 13.27 8.07 12.73
CA GLY A 129 13.67 6.71 13.13
C GLY A 129 14.15 5.79 12.00
N SER A 130 14.36 6.30 10.79
CA SER A 130 14.99 5.55 9.69
C SER A 130 15.85 6.46 8.81
N PRO A 131 17.19 6.28 8.80
CA PRO A 131 18.08 7.06 7.95
C PRO A 131 17.75 6.94 6.46
N LEU A 132 17.42 5.73 5.99
CA LEU A 132 17.03 5.48 4.60
C LEU A 132 15.80 6.29 4.19
N MET A 133 14.75 6.27 5.01
CA MET A 133 13.51 7.00 4.70
C MET A 133 13.75 8.52 4.65
N LEU A 134 14.59 9.04 5.56
CA LEU A 134 14.95 10.45 5.59
C LEU A 134 15.78 10.85 4.37
N GLU A 135 16.71 10.01 3.94
CA GLU A 135 17.50 10.24 2.73
C GLU A 135 16.60 10.30 1.49
N LEU A 136 15.68 9.35 1.33
CA LEU A 136 14.71 9.34 0.23
C LEU A 136 13.82 10.58 0.26
N TRP A 137 13.33 10.98 1.43
CA TRP A 137 12.55 12.22 1.58
C TRP A 137 13.33 13.46 1.12
N ARG A 138 14.61 13.59 1.52
CA ARG A 138 15.48 14.71 1.09
C ARG A 138 15.75 14.68 -0.40
N LYS A 139 16.03 13.51 -0.97
CA LYS A 139 16.25 13.32 -2.40
C LYS A 139 15.01 13.72 -3.22
N ASN A 140 13.81 13.40 -2.71
CA ASN A 140 12.56 13.79 -3.34
C ASN A 140 12.32 15.30 -3.23
N ALA A 141 12.72 15.93 -2.12
CA ALA A 141 12.69 17.39 -1.98
C ALA A 141 13.58 18.07 -3.02
N GLN A 142 14.80 17.56 -3.23
CA GLN A 142 15.74 18.10 -4.22
C GLN A 142 15.27 17.97 -5.67
N ARG A 143 14.45 16.95 -5.97
CA ARG A 143 13.91 16.71 -7.32
C ARG A 143 12.64 17.50 -7.62
N GLY A 144 11.90 17.88 -6.57
CA GLY A 144 10.63 18.60 -6.68
C GLY A 144 10.72 20.09 -6.35
N ALA A 145 11.92 20.58 -5.99
CA ALA A 145 12.26 21.99 -5.91
C ALA A 145 12.70 22.51 -7.28
#